data_AF-A0A2A4TCF6-F1
#
_entry.id   AF-A0A2A4TCF6-F1
#
_cell.length_a   1.000
_cell.length_b   1.000
_cell.length_c   1.000
_cell.angle_alpha   90.00
_cell.angle_beta   90.00
_cell.angle_gamma   90.00
#
_symmetry.space_group_name_H-M   'P 1'
#
loop_
_entity.id
_entity.type
_entity.pdbx_description
1 polymer ?
#
loop_
_entity_poly.entity_id
_entity_poly.type
_entity_poly.pdbx_seq_one_letter_code
_entity_poly.pdbx_strand_id
1 'polypeptide(L)'
;MNEEHCESIVNRVCIEFGFSQKKLADMLDVSEPTIAKWNKGEIPKMANLALGLLLENKKLKEDLEEFTLLKKTLKKVGSLFFSSEN
;
A
#
# COMPACT_ATOMS: atom_id res chain seq x y z
N MET A 1 -18.74 3.81 -24.07
CA MET A 1 -17.54 4.36 -23.39
C MET A 1 -16.69 3.16 -23.04
N ASN A 2 -15.50 3.10 -23.63
CA ASN A 2 -14.70 1.87 -23.71
C ASN A 2 -14.14 1.47 -22.33
N GLU A 3 -14.45 0.25 -21.94
CA GLU A 3 -13.80 -0.51 -20.87
C GLU A 3 -12.35 -0.84 -21.25
N GLU A 4 -11.54 -1.15 -20.24
CA GLU A 4 -10.13 -1.60 -20.30
C GLU A 4 -9.04 -0.53 -20.47
N HIS A 5 -8.94 0.40 -19.52
CA HIS A 5 -7.61 0.92 -19.18
C HIS A 5 -7.04 0.01 -18.09
N CYS A 6 -6.30 -1.03 -18.49
CA CYS A 6 -5.54 -1.87 -17.56
C CYS A 6 -4.58 -0.95 -16.79
N GLU A 7 -4.95 -0.59 -15.56
CA GLU A 7 -4.21 0.33 -14.73
C GLU A 7 -2.86 -0.31 -14.38
N SER A 8 -1.77 0.28 -14.86
CA SER A 8 -0.43 -0.25 -14.61
C SER A 8 -0.17 -0.36 -13.10
N ILE A 9 0.69 -1.31 -12.71
CA ILE A 9 1.11 -1.42 -11.31
C ILE A 9 1.76 -0.13 -10.78
N VAL A 10 2.39 0.65 -11.66
CA VAL A 10 2.97 1.96 -11.35
C VAL A 10 1.89 2.94 -10.89
N ASN A 11 0.78 3.04 -11.65
CA ASN A 11 -0.33 3.93 -11.29
C ASN A 11 -0.99 3.48 -9.98
N ARG A 12 -1.22 2.18 -9.81
CA ARG A 12 -1.77 1.62 -8.58
C ARG A 12 -0.91 1.98 -7.36
N VAL A 13 0.41 1.80 -7.44
CA VAL A 13 1.33 2.19 -6.36
C VAL A 13 1.26 3.70 -6.08
N CYS A 14 1.28 4.54 -7.11
CA CYS A 14 1.20 5.99 -6.93
C CYS A 14 -0.09 6.43 -6.22
N ILE A 15 -1.23 5.84 -6.60
CA ILE A 15 -2.53 6.11 -6.00
C ILE A 15 -2.58 5.66 -4.54
N GLU A 16 -2.21 4.40 -4.28
CA GLU A 16 -2.27 3.79 -2.95
C GLU A 16 -1.37 4.50 -1.93
N PHE A 17 -0.25 5.04 -2.37
CA PHE A 17 0.69 5.76 -1.50
C PHE A 17 0.54 7.29 -1.56
N GLY A 18 -0.36 7.82 -2.40
CA GLY A 18 -0.61 9.26 -2.53
C GLY A 18 0.61 10.07 -3.02
N PHE A 19 1.42 9.51 -3.92
CA PHE A 19 2.58 10.20 -4.49
C PHE A 19 2.60 10.19 -6.03
N SER A 20 3.49 10.99 -6.62
CA SER A 20 3.69 11.05 -8.07
C SER A 20 4.67 9.99 -8.58
N GLN A 21 4.62 9.69 -9.88
CA GLN A 21 5.61 8.84 -10.56
C GLN A 21 7.05 9.35 -10.40
N LYS A 22 7.23 10.68 -10.29
CA LYS A 22 8.52 11.30 -9.98
C LYS A 22 9.05 10.86 -8.61
N LYS A 23 8.20 10.94 -7.58
CA LYS A 23 8.58 10.49 -6.23
C LYS A 23 8.84 8.98 -6.17
N LEU A 24 8.13 8.19 -6.99
CA LEU A 24 8.44 6.76 -7.15
C LEU A 24 9.81 6.53 -7.79
N ALA A 25 10.17 7.32 -8.80
CA ALA A 25 11.46 7.26 -9.47
C ALA A 25 12.60 7.56 -8.48
N ASP A 26 12.45 8.63 -7.70
CA ASP A 26 13.40 9.01 -6.64
C ASP A 26 13.54 7.91 -5.58
N MET A 27 12.43 7.27 -5.17
CA MET A 27 12.43 6.21 -4.16
C MET A 27 13.15 4.94 -4.63
N LEU A 28 13.04 4.61 -5.91
CA LEU A 28 13.61 3.40 -6.50
C LEU A 28 15.00 3.63 -7.10
N ASP A 29 15.53 4.86 -7.01
CA ASP A 29 16.80 5.28 -7.62
C ASP A 29 16.85 4.96 -9.13
N VAL A 30 15.78 5.33 -9.84
CA VAL A 30 15.65 5.19 -11.30
C VAL A 30 15.21 6.50 -11.94
N SER A 31 15.45 6.65 -13.24
CA SER A 31 15.01 7.85 -13.97
C SER A 31 13.48 7.91 -14.13
N GLU A 32 12.89 9.11 -14.13
CA GLU A 32 11.46 9.30 -14.44
C GLU A 32 11.03 8.66 -15.78
N PRO A 33 11.82 8.75 -16.88
CA PRO A 33 11.52 8.04 -18.12
C PRO A 33 11.44 6.52 -17.96
N THR A 34 12.22 5.92 -17.05
CA THR A 34 12.16 4.48 -16.74
C THR A 34 10.79 4.13 -16.15
N ILE A 35 10.31 4.91 -15.18
CA ILE A 35 8.96 4.73 -14.59
C ILE A 35 7.88 4.93 -15.65
N ALA A 36 8.02 5.94 -16.52
CA ALA A 36 7.05 6.18 -17.60
C ALA A 36 6.99 5.01 -18.60
N LYS A 37 8.11 4.35 -18.89
CA LYS A 37 8.14 3.12 -19.72
C LYS A 37 7.45 1.96 -19.01
N TRP A 38 7.71 1.75 -17.72
CA TRP A 38 7.03 0.72 -16.93
C TRP A 38 5.52 0.92 -16.89
N ASN A 39 5.08 2.18 -16.77
CA ASN A 39 3.67 2.56 -16.79
C ASN A 39 2.98 2.22 -18.12
N LYS A 40 3.73 2.21 -19.24
CA LYS A 40 3.25 1.81 -20.57
C LYS A 40 3.27 0.29 -20.82
N GLY A 41 3.72 -0.50 -19.83
CA GLY A 41 3.75 -1.97 -19.91
C GLY A 41 5.13 -2.57 -20.11
N GLU A 42 6.17 -1.75 -20.33
CA GLU A 42 7.56 -2.23 -20.51
C GLU A 42 8.28 -2.40 -19.15
N ILE A 43 7.65 -3.10 -18.21
CA ILE A 43 8.18 -3.27 -16.85
C ILE A 43 8.99 -4.59 -16.72
N PRO A 44 10.26 -4.55 -16.26
CA PRO A 44 11.00 -5.75 -15.92
C PRO A 44 10.31 -6.55 -14.80
N LYS A 45 10.39 -7.89 -14.85
CA LYS A 45 9.78 -8.77 -13.84
C LYS A 45 10.16 -8.41 -12.40
N MET A 46 11.41 -8.01 -12.17
CA MET A 46 11.90 -7.62 -10.85
C MET A 46 11.27 -6.32 -10.34
N ALA A 47 11.11 -5.32 -11.22
CA ALA A 47 10.41 -4.09 -10.88
C ALA A 47 8.93 -4.36 -10.58
N ASN A 48 8.28 -5.23 -11.36
CA ASN A 48 6.90 -5.63 -11.11
C ASN A 48 6.74 -6.35 -9.76
N LEU A 49 7.67 -7.26 -9.42
CA LEU A 49 7.70 -7.92 -8.11
C LEU A 49 7.90 -6.91 -6.97
N ALA A 50 8.87 -6.01 -7.09
CA ALA A 50 9.15 -5.00 -6.07
C ALA A 50 7.95 -4.08 -5.81
N LEU A 51 7.30 -3.58 -6.88
CA LEU A 51 6.08 -2.77 -6.76
C LEU A 51 4.91 -3.56 -6.15
N GLY A 52 4.80 -4.86 -6.46
CA GLY A 52 3.82 -5.75 -5.83
C GLY A 52 4.05 -5.89 -4.33
N LEU A 53 5.31 -6.08 -3.91
CA LEU A 53 5.69 -6.16 -2.50
C LEU A 53 5.43 -4.85 -1.75
N LEU A 54 5.55 -3.68 -2.40
CA LEU A 54 5.16 -2.40 -1.78
C LEU A 54 3.66 -2.38 -1.46
N LEU A 55 2.81 -2.77 -2.41
CA LEU A 55 1.35 -2.83 -2.21
C LEU A 55 0.98 -3.83 -1.11
N GLU A 56 1.56 -5.01 -1.12
CA GLU A 56 1.34 -6.02 -0.09
C GLU A 56 1.79 -5.51 1.29
N ASN A 57 2.95 -4.85 1.38
CA ASN A 57 3.44 -4.28 2.64
C ASN A 57 2.52 -3.21 3.21
N LYS A 58 1.94 -2.35 2.36
CA LYS A 58 0.96 -1.35 2.77
C LYS A 58 -0.28 -2.01 3.36
N LYS A 59 -0.86 -2.99 2.64
CA LYS A 59 -2.02 -3.74 3.12
C LYS A 59 -1.75 -4.44 4.46
N LEU A 60 -0.61 -5.11 4.60
CA LEU A 60 -0.23 -5.78 5.84
C LEU A 60 -0.10 -4.80 7.02
N LYS A 61 0.34 -3.57 6.77
CA LYS A 61 0.39 -2.51 7.81
C LYS A 61 -1.00 -2.03 8.19
N GLU A 62 -1.89 -1.85 7.22
CA GLU A 62 -3.30 -1.48 7.46
C GLU A 62 -4.02 -2.57 8.28
N ASP A 63 -3.89 -3.84 7.89
CA ASP A 63 -4.42 -4.98 8.64
C ASP A 63 -3.87 -5.00 10.08
N LEU A 64 -2.57 -4.75 10.25
CA LEU A 64 -1.95 -4.70 11.58
C LEU A 64 -2.51 -3.56 12.44
N GLU A 65 -2.75 -2.39 11.86
CA GLU A 65 -3.36 -1.25 12.54
C GLU A 65 -4.75 -1.60 13.06
N GLU A 66 -5.58 -2.25 12.24
CA GLU A 66 -6.91 -2.75 12.64
C GLU A 66 -6.83 -3.73 13.82
N PHE A 67 -5.92 -4.71 13.76
CA PHE A 67 -5.70 -5.63 14.87
C PHE A 67 -5.25 -4.93 16.15
N THR A 68 -4.39 -3.91 16.03
CA THR A 68 -3.96 -3.14 17.20
C THR A 68 -5.08 -2.34 17.81
N LEU A 69 -5.98 -1.78 16.99
CA LEU A 69 -7.17 -1.07 17.45
C LEU A 69 -8.13 -2.00 18.17
N LEU A 70 -8.41 -3.18 17.57
CA LEU A 70 -9.23 -4.21 18.19
C LEU A 70 -8.67 -4.62 19.56
N LYS A 71 -7.36 -4.91 19.64
CA LYS A 71 -6.68 -5.27 20.89
C LYS A 71 -6.82 -4.19 21.97
N LYS A 72 -6.66 -2.91 21.61
CA LYS A 72 -6.83 -1.77 22.53
C LYS A 72 -8.28 -1.68 23.04
N THR A 73 -9.25 -1.80 22.14
CA THR A 73 -10.68 -1.76 22.48
C THR A 73 -11.06 -2.90 23.42
N LEU A 74 -10.64 -4.13 23.12
CA LEU A 74 -10.89 -5.29 23.99
C LEU A 74 -10.29 -5.10 25.38
N LYS A 75 -9.06 -4.57 25.47
CA LYS A 75 -8.41 -4.28 26.77
C LYS A 75 -9.22 -3.26 27.58
N LYS A 76 -9.70 -2.19 26.93
CA LYS A 76 -10.51 -1.15 27.58
C LYS A 76 -11.84 -1.70 28.07
N VAL A 77 -12.55 -2.44 27.22
CA VAL A 77 -13.83 -3.07 27.57
C VAL A 77 -13.64 -4.04 28.73
N GLY A 78 -12.65 -4.94 28.66
CA GLY A 78 -12.33 -5.85 29.76
C GLY A 78 -12.07 -5.10 31.07
N SER A 79 -11.25 -4.04 31.06
CA SER A 79 -10.99 -3.25 32.27
C SER A 79 -12.24 -2.60 32.88
N LEU A 80 -13.23 -2.23 32.07
CA LEU A 80 -14.49 -1.66 32.55
C LEU A 80 -15.38 -2.71 33.21
N PHE A 81 -15.48 -3.91 32.63
CA PHE A 81 -16.29 -5.01 33.18
C PHE A 81 -15.72 -5.55 34.50
N PHE A 82 -14.39 -5.67 34.63
CA PHE A 82 -13.78 -6.16 35.87
C PHE A 82 -13.64 -5.09 36.97
N SER A 83 -13.97 -3.83 36.68
CA SER A 83 -13.99 -2.75 37.69
C SER A 83 -15.38 -2.51 38.29
N SER A 84 -16.45 -3.13 37.77
CA SER A 84 -17.82 -2.97 38.27
C SER A 84 -18.29 -4.10 39.22
N GLU A 85 -17.45 -5.09 39.49
CA GLU A 85 -17.75 -6.22 40.38
C GLU A 85 -17.09 -6.12 41.77
N ASN A 86 -16.58 -4.94 42.16
CA ASN A 86 -15.95 -4.70 43.46
C ASN A 86 -16.47 -3.42 44.12
#